data_AF-A0A090W2E8-F1
#
_entry.id   AF-A0A090W2E8-F1
#
_cell.length_a   1.000
_cell.length_b   1.000
_cell.length_c   1.000
_cell.angle_alpha   90.00
_cell.angle_beta   90.00
_cell.angle_gamma   90.00
#
_symmetry.space_group_name_H-M   'P 1'
#
loop_
_entity.id
_entity.type
_entity.pdbx_description
1 polymer ?
#
loop_
_entity_poly.entity_id
_entity_poly.type
_entity_poly.pdbx_seq_one_letter_code
_entity_poly.pdbx_strand_id
1 'polypeptide(L)' 'MASRLGKTEMVSHQISKRGGVLKVALADYNVKIKGNAVTIFQAQLKI' A
#
# COMPACT_ATOMS: atom_id res chain seq x y z
N MET A 1 -16.63 -5.34 6.17
CA MET A 1 -15.54 -6.00 5.39
C MET A 1 -14.73 -6.96 6.24
N ALA A 2 -14.25 -6.58 7.44
CA ALA A 2 -13.57 -7.50 8.37
C ALA A 2 -14.45 -8.72 8.73
N SER A 3 -15.74 -8.53 8.98
CA SER A 3 -16.70 -9.60 9.28
C SER A 3 -16.90 -10.61 8.15
N ARG A 4 -16.71 -10.21 6.89
CA ARG A 4 -16.89 -11.08 5.72
C ARG A 4 -15.68 -11.98 5.47
N LEU A 5 -14.48 -11.46 5.77
CA LEU A 5 -13.22 -12.16 5.51
C LEU A 5 -12.57 -12.74 6.78
N GLY A 6 -13.07 -12.37 7.97
CA GLY A 6 -12.51 -12.78 9.25
C GLY A 6 -11.09 -12.25 9.51
N LYS A 7 -10.66 -11.21 8.78
CA LYS A 7 -9.29 -10.71 8.79
C LYS A 7 -9.27 -9.21 9.02
N THR A 8 -8.37 -8.77 9.89
CA THR A 8 -8.03 -7.36 10.13
C THR A 8 -6.78 -6.93 9.36
N GLU A 9 -5.99 -7.89 8.85
CA GLU A 9 -4.80 -7.63 8.04
C GLU A 9 -4.87 -8.38 6.70
N MET A 10 -4.36 -7.75 5.65
CA MET A 10 -4.30 -8.36 4.32
C MET A 10 -3.18 -7.80 3.44
N VAL A 11 -2.72 -8.63 2.52
CA VAL A 11 -1.87 -8.22 1.39
C VAL A 11 -2.78 -8.06 0.17
N SER A 12 -2.78 -6.86 -0.40
CA SER A 12 -3.53 -6.49 -1.59
C SER A 12 -2.59 -6.36 -2.78
N HIS A 13 -3.05 -6.81 -3.95
CA HIS A 13 -2.35 -6.67 -5.23
C HIS A 13 -3.10 -5.68 -6.10
N GLN A 14 -2.43 -4.61 -6.52
CA GLN A 14 -2.98 -3.64 -7.44
C GLN A 14 -2.86 -4.17 -8.87
N ILE A 15 -4.00 -4.50 -9.46
CA ILE A 15 -4.06 -5.02 -10.83
C ILE A 15 -4.02 -3.85 -11.81
N SER A 16 -2.81 -3.45 -12.19
CA SER A 16 -2.54 -2.42 -13.19
C SER A 16 -1.28 -2.77 -13.98
N LYS A 17 -1.05 -2.11 -15.12
CA LYS A 17 0.19 -2.29 -15.92
C LYS A 17 1.47 -2.03 -15.11
N ARG A 18 1.41 -1.16 -14.10
CA ARG A 18 2.53 -0.82 -13.22
C ARG A 18 2.62 -1.72 -11.98
N GLY A 19 1.60 -2.53 -11.72
CA GLY A 19 1.49 -3.37 -10.53
C GLY A 19 1.44 -2.57 -9.22
N GLY A 20 1.70 -3.25 -8.11
CA GLY A 20 1.77 -2.67 -6.77
C GLY A 20 1.30 -3.67 -5.72
N VAL A 21 1.99 -3.72 -4.58
CA VAL A 21 1.59 -4.54 -3.43
C VAL A 21 1.40 -3.62 -2.23
N LEU A 22 0.24 -3.73 -1.58
CA LEU A 22 -0.12 -2.96 -0.40
C LEU A 22 -0.40 -3.89 0.77
N LYS A 23 0.22 -3.63 1.91
CA LYS A 23 -0.18 -4.23 3.19
C LYS A 23 -1.22 -3.31 3.83
N VAL A 24 -2.37 -3.87 4.15
CA VAL A 24 -3.51 -3.13 4.70
C VAL A 24 -3.90 -3.72 6.04
N ALA A 25 -4.11 -2.87 7.03
CA ALA A 25 -4.59 -3.27 8.35
C ALA A 25 -5.73 -2.36 8.81
N LEU A 26 -6.81 -2.94 9.33
CA LEU A 26 -7.86 -2.21 10.03
C LEU A 26 -7.34 -1.83 11.42
N ALA A 27 -7.39 -0.55 11.75
CA ALA A 27 -6.98 0.00 13.04
C ALA A 27 -8.11 0.84 13.61
N ASP A 28 -8.89 0.29 14.53
CA ASP A 28 -10.08 0.90 15.12
C ASP A 28 -10.99 1.55 14.05
N TYR A 29 -10.98 2.88 13.96
CA TYR A 29 -11.76 3.68 13.01
C TYR A 29 -11.02 4.02 11.69
N ASN A 30 -9.79 3.56 11.54
CA ASN A 30 -8.87 3.90 10.45
C ASN A 30 -8.37 2.67 9.71
N VAL A 31 -7.77 2.89 8.55
CA VAL A 31 -7.06 1.87 7.78
C VAL A 31 -5.62 2.29 7.61
N LYS A 32 -4.69 1.43 8.01
CA LYS A 32 -3.25 1.62 7.77
C LYS A 32 -2.90 1.00 6.42
N ILE A 33 -2.24 1.76 5.57
CA ILE A 33 -1.72 1.31 4.27
C ILE A 33 -0.20 1.44 4.29
N LYS A 34 0.49 0.36 3.90
CA LYS A 34 1.94 0.31 3.81
C LYS A 34 2.35 -0.25 2.44
N GLY A 35 3.40 0.32 1.86
CA GLY A 35 4.02 -0.14 0.63
C GLY A 35 5.52 0.11 0.67
N ASN A 36 6.28 -0.65 -0.12
CA ASN A 36 7.72 -0.43 -0.27
C ASN A 36 7.95 0.67 -1.30
N ALA A 37 8.82 1.63 -0.98
CA ALA A 37 9.26 2.67 -1.92
C ALA A 37 10.58 2.26 -2.58
N VAL A 38 10.73 2.60 -3.86
CA VAL A 38 11.98 2.41 -4.60
C VAL A 38 12.36 3.74 -5.25
N THR A 39 13.52 4.27 -4.88
CA THR A 39 14.10 5.45 -5.54
C THR A 39 14.72 5.01 -6.85
N ILE A 40 14.19 5.49 -7.97
CA ILE A 40 14.70 5.17 -9.32
C ILE A 40 15.72 6.19 -9.80
N PHE A 41 15.56 7.44 -9.40
CA PHE A 41 16.42 8.53 -9.83
C PHE A 41 16.45 9.63 -8.77
N GLN A 42 17.60 10.28 -8.64
CA GLN A 42 17.80 11.44 -7.78
C GLN A 42 18.57 12.50 -8.56
N ALA A 43 18.08 13.74 -8.52
CA ALA A 43 18.74 14.87 -9.14
C ALA A 43 18.45 16.16 -8.39
N GLN A 44 19.21 17.20 -8.74
CA GLN A 44 19.05 18.55 -8.25
C GLN A 44 18.68 19.47 -9.42
N LEU A 45 17.60 20.22 -9.27
CA LEU A 45 17.26 21.28 -10.21
C LEU A 45 18.17 22.48 -9.94
N LYS A 46 18.90 22.93 -10.96
CA LYS A 46 19.63 24.22 -10.95
C LYS A 46 18.85 25.21 -11.82
N ILE A 47 18.60 26.39 -11.27
CA ILE A 47 18.01 27.54 -11.96
C ILE A 47 19.13 28.51 -12.29
#